data_AF-A0A941CF77-F1
#
_entry.id   AF-A0A941CF77-F1
#
_cell.length_a   1.000
_cell.length_b   1.000
_cell.length_c   1.000
_cell.angle_alpha   90.00
_cell.angle_beta   90.00
_cell.angle_gamma   90.00
#
_symmetry.space_group_name_H-M   'P 1'
#
loop_
_entity.id
_entity.type
_entity.pdbx_description
1 polymer ?
#
loop_
_entity_poly.entity_id
_entity_poly.type
_entity_poly.pdbx_seq_one_letter_code
_entity_poly.pdbx_strand_id
1 'polypeptide(L)'
;MSLESMHRKIADRPPLNFGTIFSETIELFKKVWLQGFVILLLGFATILPFYIMIYIPMIAMGITDPDMLRNEDPSIMVIISMSIIMPIVYIGVLTFAMALNAAFLRICRLKDLNETGDGDYFYFFKQGRLGKILMVSLIMLGLSLVGMMTCGIALIYFVVPMSLFPAFLAFEEELSAMEVVKASFVLGNKNWLVIFGLIIIVSLIAELGVLLCCVGILFTAMLSKIPMYFMFKHGVGFEEDASQF
;
A
#
# COMPACT_ATOMS: atom_id res chain seq x y z
N MET A 1 21.97 -1.18 1.76
CA MET A 1 22.27 -0.36 0.56
C MET A 1 22.20 1.13 0.88
N SER A 2 23.06 2.00 0.31
CA SER A 2 23.00 3.45 0.54
C SER A 2 22.05 4.16 -0.45
N LEU A 3 21.41 5.26 -0.04
CA LEU A 3 20.51 6.04 -0.91
C LEU A 3 21.18 6.49 -2.22
N GLU A 4 22.46 6.84 -2.21
CA GLU A 4 23.20 7.24 -3.41
C GLU A 4 23.33 6.08 -4.42
N SER A 5 23.63 4.88 -3.93
CA SER A 5 23.71 3.69 -4.79
C SER A 5 22.34 3.36 -5.41
N MET A 6 21.24 3.58 -4.68
CA MET A 6 19.88 3.43 -5.20
C MET A 6 19.55 4.45 -6.29
N HIS A 7 19.93 5.72 -6.10
CA HIS A 7 19.73 6.74 -7.12
C HIS A 7 20.46 6.39 -8.41
N ARG A 8 21.71 5.90 -8.29
CA ARG A 8 22.50 5.47 -9.43
C ARG A 8 21.88 4.26 -10.14
N LYS A 9 21.46 3.23 -9.40
CA LYS A 9 20.73 2.08 -9.98
C LYS A 9 19.49 2.52 -10.76
N ILE A 10 18.68 3.40 -10.18
CA ILE A 10 17.49 3.93 -10.85
C ILE A 10 17.88 4.72 -12.09
N ALA A 11 18.93 5.55 -12.03
CA ALA A 11 19.39 6.36 -13.16
C ALA A 11 19.86 5.50 -14.33
N ASP A 12 20.64 4.45 -14.05
CA ASP A 12 21.29 3.59 -15.05
C ASP A 12 20.31 2.61 -15.74
N ARG A 13 19.18 2.28 -15.10
CA ARG A 13 18.13 1.43 -15.71
C ARG A 13 17.41 2.14 -16.87
N PRO A 14 16.96 1.44 -17.92
CA PRO A 14 16.11 2.06 -18.94
C PRO A 14 14.77 2.54 -18.34
N PRO A 15 14.09 3.51 -18.98
CA PRO A 15 12.72 3.87 -18.60
C PRO A 15 11.79 2.66 -18.62
N LEU A 16 10.82 2.65 -17.71
CA LEU A 16 9.84 1.56 -17.60
C LEU A 16 9.02 1.44 -18.89
N ASN A 17 8.81 0.21 -19.34
CA ASN A 17 7.96 -0.08 -20.49
C ASN A 17 6.55 -0.48 -20.02
N PHE A 18 5.55 0.31 -20.41
CA PHE A 18 4.14 0.05 -20.05
C PHE A 18 3.68 -1.35 -20.50
N GLY A 19 3.88 -1.70 -21.77
CA GLY A 19 3.35 -2.92 -22.37
C GLY A 19 3.94 -4.18 -21.74
N THR A 20 5.26 -4.17 -21.51
CA THR A 20 5.95 -5.27 -20.81
C THR A 20 5.41 -5.46 -19.41
N ILE A 21 5.39 -4.40 -18.59
CA ILE A 21 4.92 -4.48 -17.20
C ILE A 21 3.45 -4.91 -17.13
N PHE A 22 2.61 -4.37 -18.02
CA PHE A 22 1.20 -4.75 -18.09
C PHE A 22 1.04 -6.24 -18.40
N SER A 23 1.73 -6.76 -19.41
CA SER A 23 1.64 -8.18 -19.79
C SER A 23 2.10 -9.09 -18.66
N GLU A 24 3.27 -8.81 -18.08
CA GLU A 24 3.83 -9.59 -16.97
C GLU A 24 2.93 -9.54 -15.73
N THR A 25 2.29 -8.39 -15.45
CA THR A 25 1.31 -8.24 -14.37
C THR A 25 0.16 -9.23 -14.55
N ILE A 26 -0.42 -9.31 -15.76
CA ILE A 26 -1.54 -10.21 -16.04
C ILE A 26 -1.10 -11.68 -15.94
N GLU A 27 0.10 -12.02 -16.40
CA GLU A 27 0.63 -13.37 -16.29
C GLU A 27 0.90 -13.78 -14.83
N LEU A 28 1.51 -12.90 -14.04
CA LEU A 28 1.78 -13.17 -12.64
C LEU A 28 0.49 -13.25 -11.83
N PHE A 29 -0.52 -12.42 -12.12
CA PHE A 29 -1.82 -12.49 -11.47
C PHE A 29 -2.46 -13.88 -11.56
N LYS A 30 -2.38 -14.54 -12.72
CA LYS A 30 -2.87 -15.92 -12.90
C LYS A 30 -2.21 -16.91 -11.93
N LYS A 31 -0.99 -16.64 -11.48
CA LYS A 31 -0.25 -17.47 -10.52
C LYS A 31 -0.54 -17.09 -9.06
N VAL A 32 -0.81 -15.81 -8.78
CA VAL A 32 -0.89 -15.27 -7.41
C VAL A 32 -2.29 -14.85 -6.95
N TRP A 33 -3.34 -15.04 -7.77
CA TRP A 33 -4.70 -14.57 -7.47
C TRP A 33 -5.22 -15.10 -6.13
N LEU A 34 -4.92 -16.36 -5.76
CA LEU A 34 -5.36 -16.96 -4.50
C LEU A 34 -4.66 -16.31 -3.30
N GLN A 35 -3.35 -16.04 -3.42
CA GLN A 35 -2.58 -15.35 -2.39
C GLN A 35 -3.04 -13.91 -2.24
N GLY A 36 -3.40 -13.25 -3.35
CA GLY A 36 -4.05 -11.94 -3.33
C GLY A 36 -5.39 -11.99 -2.58
N PHE A 37 -6.26 -12.96 -2.89
CA PHE A 37 -7.52 -13.15 -2.17
C PHE A 37 -7.31 -13.33 -0.66
N VAL A 38 -6.32 -14.13 -0.25
CA VAL A 38 -5.96 -14.29 1.18
C VAL A 38 -5.51 -12.96 1.81
N ILE A 39 -4.65 -12.19 1.13
CA ILE A 39 -4.22 -10.87 1.62
C ILE A 39 -5.41 -9.93 1.79
N LEU A 40 -6.37 -9.97 0.87
CA LEU A 40 -7.59 -9.16 0.95
C LEU A 40 -8.43 -9.54 2.17
N LEU A 41 -8.62 -10.84 2.43
CA LEU A 41 -9.33 -11.31 3.63
C LEU A 41 -8.60 -10.92 4.92
N LEU A 42 -7.27 -11.01 4.95
CA LEU A 42 -6.47 -10.52 6.07
C LEU A 42 -6.62 -9.00 6.24
N GLY A 43 -6.73 -8.25 5.15
CA GLY A 43 -7.04 -6.83 5.16
C GLY A 43 -8.37 -6.54 5.84
N PHE A 44 -9.45 -7.24 5.47
CA PHE A 44 -10.74 -7.11 6.14
C PHE A 44 -10.68 -7.48 7.62
N ALA A 45 -10.05 -8.61 7.95
CA ALA A 45 -9.86 -9.03 9.34
C ALA A 45 -9.11 -7.98 10.17
N THR A 46 -8.15 -7.30 9.55
CA THR A 46 -7.37 -6.24 10.20
C THR A 46 -8.16 -4.97 10.41
N ILE A 47 -9.09 -4.63 9.52
CA ILE A 47 -9.95 -3.43 9.66
C ILE A 47 -10.96 -3.60 10.80
N LEU A 48 -11.45 -4.82 11.06
CA LEU A 48 -12.47 -5.07 12.10
C LEU A 48 -12.17 -4.48 13.49
N PRO A 49 -10.99 -4.68 14.12
CA PRO A 49 -10.70 -4.08 15.42
C PRO A 49 -10.68 -2.54 15.37
N PHE A 50 -10.20 -1.95 14.28
CA PHE A 50 -10.23 -0.49 14.10
C PHE A 50 -11.65 0.03 13.92
N TYR A 51 -12.51 -0.72 13.22
CA TYR A 51 -13.91 -0.37 13.07
C TYR A 51 -14.65 -0.37 14.41
N ILE A 52 -14.42 -1.39 15.25
CA ILE A 52 -14.96 -1.43 16.63
C ILE A 52 -14.46 -0.25 17.45
N MET A 53 -13.18 0.13 17.30
CA MET A 53 -12.59 1.27 18.00
C MET A 53 -13.33 2.58 17.71
N ILE A 54 -13.79 2.82 16.48
CA ILE A 54 -14.57 4.02 16.12
C ILE A 54 -15.85 4.13 16.96
N TYR A 55 -16.49 3.02 17.34
CA TYR A 55 -17.72 3.05 18.12
C TYR A 55 -17.52 3.30 19.63
N ILE A 56 -16.28 3.23 20.13
CA ILE A 56 -15.99 3.36 21.58
C ILE A 56 -16.59 4.65 22.17
N PRO A 57 -16.40 5.84 21.58
CA PRO A 57 -16.96 7.07 22.17
C PRO A 57 -18.48 7.11 22.15
N MET A 58 -19.14 6.49 21.15
CA MET A 58 -20.60 6.38 21.12
C MET A 58 -21.12 5.44 22.21
N ILE A 59 -20.47 4.30 22.40
CA ILE A 59 -20.82 3.33 23.46
C ILE A 59 -20.63 3.97 24.84
N ALA A 60 -19.51 4.66 25.06
CA ALA A 60 -19.22 5.35 26.31
C ALA A 60 -20.30 6.39 26.63
N MET A 61 -20.71 7.19 25.64
CA MET A 61 -21.79 8.17 25.80
C MET A 61 -23.13 7.53 26.12
N GLY A 62 -23.51 6.45 25.42
CA GLY A 62 -24.76 5.73 25.68
C GLY A 62 -24.86 5.15 27.08
N ILE A 63 -23.72 4.87 27.72
CA ILE A 63 -23.67 4.42 29.12
C ILE A 63 -23.78 5.60 30.10
N THR A 64 -23.14 6.73 29.80
CA THR A 64 -23.10 7.88 30.71
C THR A 64 -24.37 8.73 30.68
N ASP A 65 -24.97 8.91 29.50
CA ASP A 65 -26.19 9.69 29.30
C ASP A 65 -26.97 9.16 28.07
N PRO A 66 -27.95 8.26 28.27
CA PRO A 66 -28.71 7.66 27.17
C PRO A 66 -29.53 8.67 26.36
N ASP A 67 -29.93 9.80 26.94
CA ASP A 67 -30.74 10.81 26.25
C ASP A 67 -29.91 11.58 25.21
N MET A 68 -28.58 11.62 25.37
CA MET A 68 -27.67 12.21 24.37
C MET A 68 -27.61 11.41 23.06
N LEU A 69 -27.96 10.12 23.06
CA LEU A 69 -28.08 9.34 21.82
C LEU A 69 -29.40 9.60 21.08
N ARG A 70 -30.37 10.26 21.73
CA ARG A 70 -31.69 10.61 21.16
C ARG A 70 -31.71 12.00 20.54
N ASN A 71 -30.72 12.83 20.87
CA ASN A 71 -30.53 14.13 20.26
C ASN A 71 -29.96 13.95 18.85
N GLU A 72 -30.46 14.73 17.89
CA GLU A 72 -29.96 14.71 16.50
C GLU A 72 -28.54 15.30 16.40
N ASP A 73 -28.19 16.21 17.31
CA ASP A 73 -26.88 16.85 17.34
C ASP A 73 -25.88 16.05 18.19
N PRO A 74 -24.71 15.67 17.61
CA PRO A 74 -23.66 15.03 18.39
C PRO A 74 -23.11 15.99 19.43
N SER A 75 -22.97 15.53 20.68
CA SER A 75 -22.39 16.33 21.74
C SER A 75 -20.96 16.75 21.41
N ILE A 76 -20.52 17.90 21.93
CA ILE A 76 -19.14 18.40 21.76
C ILE A 76 -18.12 17.36 22.22
N MET A 77 -18.42 16.58 23.27
CA MET A 77 -17.55 15.51 23.75
C MET A 77 -17.37 14.38 22.73
N VAL A 78 -18.44 13.98 22.01
CA VAL A 78 -18.34 13.02 20.90
C VAL A 78 -17.54 13.59 19.75
N ILE A 79 -17.77 14.85 19.39
CA ILE A 79 -17.02 15.50 18.30
C ILE A 79 -15.51 15.50 18.61
N ILE A 80 -15.12 15.90 19.82
CA ILE A 80 -13.71 15.94 20.23
C ILE A 80 -13.11 14.53 20.26
N SER A 81 -13.78 13.57 20.88
CA SER A 81 -13.28 12.19 20.96
C SER A 81 -13.19 11.51 19.59
N MET A 82 -14.18 11.72 18.70
CA MET A 82 -14.13 11.27 17.29
C MET A 82 -12.96 11.91 16.53
N SER A 83 -12.73 13.21 16.73
CA SER A 83 -11.64 13.94 16.07
C SER A 83 -10.26 13.41 16.48
N ILE A 84 -10.11 12.91 17.70
CA ILE A 84 -8.88 12.30 18.21
C ILE A 84 -8.74 10.84 17.74
N ILE A 85 -9.82 10.05 17.76
CA ILE A 85 -9.77 8.61 17.47
C ILE A 85 -9.61 8.31 15.98
N MET A 86 -10.24 9.11 15.12
CA MET A 86 -10.20 8.92 13.66
C MET A 86 -8.79 8.89 13.07
N PRO A 87 -7.88 9.83 13.37
CA PRO A 87 -6.52 9.77 12.85
C PRO A 87 -5.74 8.55 13.36
N ILE A 88 -6.00 8.10 14.60
CA ILE A 88 -5.36 6.89 15.17
C ILE A 88 -5.85 5.64 14.44
N VAL A 89 -7.16 5.53 14.20
CA VAL A 89 -7.76 4.43 13.43
C VAL A 89 -7.22 4.44 12.00
N TYR A 90 -7.22 5.60 11.35
CA TYR A 90 -6.75 5.73 9.97
C TYR A 90 -5.29 5.33 9.82
N ILE A 91 -4.42 5.78 10.73
CA ILE A 91 -3.00 5.45 10.68
C ILE A 91 -2.74 3.97 10.96
N GLY A 92 -3.53 3.38 11.86
CA GLY A 92 -3.52 1.94 12.10
C GLY A 92 -3.87 1.17 10.83
N VAL A 93 -5.02 1.47 10.22
CA VAL A 93 -5.46 0.82 8.98
C VAL A 93 -4.42 0.98 7.87
N LEU A 94 -3.89 2.19 7.65
CA LEU A 94 -2.84 2.43 6.65
C LEU A 94 -1.58 1.60 6.90
N THR A 95 -1.11 1.55 8.14
CA THR A 95 0.11 0.82 8.52
C THR A 95 -0.02 -0.66 8.22
N PHE A 96 -1.14 -1.25 8.64
CA PHE A 96 -1.37 -2.67 8.41
C PHE A 96 -1.64 -2.98 6.92
N ALA A 97 -2.39 -2.13 6.22
CA ALA A 97 -2.61 -2.29 4.78
C ALA A 97 -1.29 -2.20 4.00
N MET A 98 -0.40 -1.28 4.37
CA MET A 98 0.93 -1.16 3.77
C MET A 98 1.80 -2.39 4.06
N ALA A 99 1.76 -2.92 5.30
CA ALA A 99 2.47 -4.15 5.68
C ALA A 99 2.00 -5.37 4.88
N LEU A 100 0.68 -5.55 4.74
CA LEU A 100 0.08 -6.63 3.95
C LEU A 100 0.40 -6.49 2.46
N ASN A 101 0.33 -5.27 1.91
CA ASN A 101 0.73 -5.03 0.52
C ASN A 101 2.22 -5.35 0.29
N ALA A 102 3.10 -4.92 1.19
CA ALA A 102 4.53 -5.26 1.10
C ALA A 102 4.76 -6.77 1.19
N ALA A 103 4.06 -7.48 2.08
CA ALA A 103 4.11 -8.94 2.16
C ALA A 103 3.63 -9.60 0.85
N PHE A 104 2.53 -9.11 0.27
CA PHE A 104 2.03 -9.57 -1.02
C PHE A 104 3.07 -9.41 -2.14
N LEU A 105 3.78 -8.28 -2.20
CA LEU A 105 4.83 -8.07 -3.19
C LEU A 105 6.00 -9.06 -3.03
N ARG A 106 6.35 -9.45 -1.80
CA ARG A 106 7.34 -10.52 -1.57
C ARG A 106 6.85 -11.87 -2.10
N ILE A 107 5.56 -12.18 -1.94
CA ILE A 107 4.94 -13.38 -2.52
C ILE A 107 4.99 -13.32 -4.07
N CYS A 108 4.71 -12.15 -4.66
CA CYS A 108 4.85 -11.93 -6.09
C CYS A 108 6.26 -12.24 -6.58
N ARG A 109 7.31 -11.77 -5.87
CA ARG A 109 8.71 -12.08 -6.19
C ARG A 109 8.98 -13.59 -6.17
N LEU A 110 8.60 -14.28 -5.09
CA LEU A 110 8.81 -15.73 -4.96
C LEU A 110 8.16 -16.49 -6.13
N LYS A 111 6.94 -16.11 -6.52
CA LYS A 111 6.18 -16.78 -7.58
C LYS A 111 6.62 -16.41 -8.99
N ASP A 112 7.16 -15.20 -9.17
CA ASP A 112 7.75 -14.77 -10.43
C ASP A 112 9.09 -15.47 -10.69
N LEU A 113 9.96 -15.55 -9.67
CA LEU A 113 11.29 -16.17 -9.75
C LEU A 113 11.27 -17.70 -9.58
N ASN A 114 10.09 -18.30 -9.34
CA ASN A 114 9.92 -19.73 -9.01
C ASN A 114 10.77 -20.19 -7.81
N GLU A 115 11.02 -19.29 -6.86
CA GLU A 115 11.74 -19.59 -5.63
C GLU A 115 10.89 -20.44 -4.68
N THR A 116 11.53 -21.35 -3.96
CA THR A 116 10.88 -22.16 -2.93
C THR A 116 10.90 -21.41 -1.60
N GLY A 117 9.73 -21.07 -1.09
CA GLY A 117 9.56 -20.39 0.18
C GLY A 117 8.07 -20.27 0.51
N ASP A 118 7.71 -20.46 1.78
CA ASP A 118 6.36 -20.18 2.23
C ASP A 118 6.15 -18.67 2.19
N GLY A 119 5.11 -18.23 1.47
CA GLY A 119 4.71 -16.84 1.42
C GLY A 119 4.29 -16.37 2.81
N ASP A 120 5.21 -15.82 3.60
CA ASP A 120 4.93 -15.34 4.95
C ASP A 120 4.09 -14.06 4.88
N TYR A 121 2.77 -14.23 4.88
CA TYR A 121 1.78 -13.16 4.91
C TYR A 121 2.00 -12.18 6.08
N PHE A 122 2.59 -12.65 7.18
CA PHE A 122 2.79 -11.87 8.39
C PHE A 122 4.24 -11.41 8.59
N TYR A 123 5.07 -11.48 7.55
CA TYR A 123 6.49 -11.17 7.63
C TYR A 123 6.81 -9.83 8.29
N PHE A 124 6.03 -8.79 7.98
CA PHE A 124 6.24 -7.43 8.48
C PHE A 124 5.71 -7.17 9.89
N PHE A 125 4.93 -8.11 10.46
CA PHE A 125 4.45 -8.04 11.84
C PHE A 125 5.45 -8.60 12.85
N LYS A 126 6.55 -9.20 12.38
CA LYS A 126 7.60 -9.79 13.22
C LYS A 126 8.77 -8.81 13.39
N GLN A 127 9.50 -8.94 14.51
CA GLN A 127 10.84 -8.38 14.72
C GLN A 127 10.97 -6.84 14.62
N GLY A 128 10.00 -6.06 15.12
CA GLY A 128 10.15 -4.59 15.24
C GLY A 128 10.08 -3.81 13.91
N ARG A 129 9.83 -4.48 12.78
CA ARG A 129 9.76 -3.88 11.43
C ARG A 129 8.55 -2.97 11.23
N LEU A 130 7.51 -3.13 12.04
CA LEU A 130 6.32 -2.27 12.03
C LEU A 130 6.64 -0.80 12.32
N GLY A 131 7.68 -0.51 13.10
CA GLY A 131 8.08 0.87 13.38
C GLY A 131 8.44 1.64 12.10
N LYS A 132 9.15 1.00 11.17
CA LYS A 132 9.48 1.59 9.86
C LYS A 132 8.22 1.82 9.02
N ILE A 133 7.33 0.84 8.96
CA ILE A 133 6.09 0.93 8.16
C ILE A 133 5.16 2.02 8.73
N LEU A 134 5.07 2.13 10.06
CA LEU A 134 4.32 3.18 10.72
C LEU A 134 4.88 4.57 10.37
N MET A 135 6.21 4.73 10.35
CA MET A 135 6.85 5.99 9.94
C MET A 135 6.58 6.33 8.46
N VAL A 136 6.65 5.35 7.55
CA VAL A 136 6.29 5.58 6.13
C VAL A 136 4.80 5.91 5.99
N SER A 137 3.93 5.28 6.78
CA SER A 137 2.48 5.54 6.79
C SER A 137 2.16 6.94 7.34
N LEU A 138 2.88 7.41 8.36
CA LEU A 138 2.83 8.80 8.85
C LEU A 138 3.19 9.79 7.74
N ILE A 139 4.28 9.53 7.01
CA ILE A 139 4.69 10.39 5.89
C ILE A 139 3.65 10.36 4.77
N MET A 140 3.11 9.18 4.44
CA MET A 140 2.05 9.03 3.43
C MET A 140 0.78 9.81 3.83
N LEU A 141 0.38 9.78 5.10
CA LEU A 141 -0.72 10.60 5.62
C LEU A 141 -0.42 12.10 5.48
N GLY A 142 0.79 12.53 5.86
CA GLY A 142 1.22 13.93 5.71
C GLY A 142 1.19 14.41 4.26
N LEU A 143 1.73 13.63 3.32
CA LEU A 143 1.67 13.91 1.88
C LEU A 143 0.22 13.96 1.38
N SER A 144 -0.64 13.09 1.89
CA SER A 144 -2.05 13.05 1.52
C SER A 144 -2.80 14.31 1.99
N LEU A 145 -2.53 14.77 3.21
CA LEU A 145 -3.07 16.01 3.77
C LEU A 145 -2.61 17.24 2.97
N VAL A 146 -1.31 17.33 2.67
CA VAL A 146 -0.76 18.40 1.81
C VAL A 146 -1.45 18.37 0.44
N GLY A 147 -1.61 17.19 -0.15
CA GLY A 147 -2.28 17.04 -1.41
C GLY A 147 -3.74 17.53 -1.39
N MET A 148 -4.50 17.20 -0.33
CA MET A 148 -5.87 17.70 -0.16
C MET A 148 -5.93 19.23 -0.01
N MET A 149 -5.01 19.84 0.74
CA MET A 149 -4.93 21.29 0.91
C MET A 149 -4.65 22.03 -0.41
N THR A 150 -4.03 21.37 -1.38
CA THR A 150 -3.79 21.92 -2.74
C THR A 150 -4.92 21.64 -3.73
N CYS A 151 -6.15 21.49 -3.25
CA CYS A 151 -7.33 21.12 -4.06
C CYS A 151 -7.15 19.79 -4.82
N GLY A 152 -6.37 18.86 -4.28
CA GLY A 152 -6.13 17.54 -4.87
C GLY A 152 -5.09 17.50 -6.01
N ILE A 153 -4.59 18.64 -6.48
CA ILE A 153 -3.62 18.66 -7.59
C ILE A 153 -2.32 17.94 -7.19
N ALA A 154 -1.79 18.21 -5.99
CA ALA A 154 -0.59 17.51 -5.54
C ALA A 154 -0.86 16.03 -5.19
N LEU A 155 -2.11 15.64 -4.84
CA LEU A 155 -2.46 14.22 -4.69
C LEU A 155 -2.28 13.44 -6.00
N ILE A 156 -2.71 14.01 -7.14
CA ILE A 156 -2.54 13.39 -8.45
C ILE A 156 -1.07 13.13 -8.73
N TYR A 157 -0.19 14.08 -8.39
CA TYR A 157 1.24 13.89 -8.54
C TYR A 157 1.81 12.84 -7.56
N PHE A 158 1.43 12.90 -6.28
CA PHE A 158 1.95 12.02 -5.23
C PHE A 158 1.46 10.58 -5.33
N VAL A 159 0.35 10.29 -6.02
CA VAL A 159 -0.17 8.91 -6.16
C VAL A 159 0.89 7.97 -6.77
N VAL A 160 1.70 8.48 -7.70
CA VAL A 160 2.75 7.73 -8.38
C VAL A 160 3.84 7.29 -7.40
N PRO A 161 4.59 8.18 -6.73
CA PRO A 161 5.62 7.76 -5.79
C PRO A 161 5.04 7.03 -4.57
N MET A 162 3.87 7.41 -4.06
CA MET A 162 3.25 6.72 -2.92
C MET A 162 2.89 5.27 -3.23
N SER A 163 2.51 4.96 -4.48
CA SER A 163 2.21 3.58 -4.90
C SER A 163 3.42 2.64 -4.79
N LEU A 164 4.64 3.18 -4.83
CA LEU A 164 5.89 2.42 -4.79
C LEU A 164 6.37 2.12 -3.36
N PHE A 165 5.83 2.81 -2.34
CA PHE A 165 6.27 2.63 -0.95
C PHE A 165 6.25 1.17 -0.49
N PRO A 166 5.19 0.37 -0.75
CA PRO A 166 5.18 -1.04 -0.36
C PRO A 166 6.28 -1.85 -1.03
N ALA A 167 6.69 -1.53 -2.26
CA ALA A 167 7.73 -2.26 -2.99
C ALA A 167 9.11 -2.00 -2.38
N PHE A 168 9.44 -0.73 -2.11
CA PHE A 168 10.70 -0.38 -1.42
C PHE A 168 10.72 -0.93 0.01
N LEU A 169 9.59 -0.93 0.72
CA LEU A 169 9.49 -1.58 2.04
C LEU A 169 9.69 -3.11 1.94
N ALA A 170 9.21 -3.73 0.87
CA ALA A 170 9.26 -5.17 0.63
C ALA A 170 10.68 -5.68 0.31
N PHE A 171 11.44 -4.91 -0.45
CA PHE A 171 12.70 -5.36 -1.06
C PHE A 171 13.95 -4.65 -0.54
N GLU A 172 13.79 -3.49 0.11
CA GLU A 172 14.90 -2.72 0.69
C GLU A 172 14.68 -2.55 2.21
N GLU A 173 14.90 -3.63 2.95
CA GLU A 173 14.66 -3.67 4.39
C GLU A 173 15.60 -2.74 5.18
N GLU A 174 16.81 -2.49 4.67
CA GLU A 174 17.84 -1.67 5.31
C GLU A 174 17.58 -0.16 5.20
N LEU A 175 16.82 0.29 4.20
CA LEU A 175 16.54 1.71 4.02
C LEU A 175 15.67 2.23 5.17
N SER A 176 16.01 3.41 5.68
CA SER A 176 15.16 4.15 6.61
C SER A 176 13.85 4.60 5.95
N ALA A 177 12.84 4.96 6.75
CA ALA A 177 11.55 5.41 6.24
C ALA A 177 11.66 6.60 5.27
N MET A 178 12.54 7.56 5.56
CA MET A 178 12.77 8.71 4.68
C MET A 178 13.47 8.32 3.38
N GLU A 179 14.40 7.36 3.44
CA GLU A 179 15.09 6.88 2.24
C GLU A 179 14.15 6.10 1.31
N VAL A 180 13.24 5.29 1.87
CA VAL A 180 12.15 4.63 1.13
C VAL A 180 11.32 5.66 0.37
N VAL A 181 10.91 6.75 1.04
CA VAL A 181 10.12 7.81 0.42
C VAL A 181 10.93 8.48 -0.70
N LYS A 182 12.17 8.91 -0.43
CA LYS A 182 13.02 9.55 -1.44
C LYS A 182 13.27 8.67 -2.66
N ALA A 183 13.61 7.39 -2.45
CA ALA A 183 13.85 6.45 -3.54
C ALA A 183 12.59 6.22 -4.39
N SER A 184 11.42 6.17 -3.74
CA SER A 184 10.13 6.08 -4.43
C SER A 184 9.82 7.33 -5.26
N PHE A 185 10.15 8.53 -4.77
CA PHE A 185 10.05 9.77 -5.55
C PHE A 185 10.99 9.78 -6.75
N VAL A 186 12.21 9.28 -6.60
CA VAL A 186 13.19 9.24 -7.70
C VAL A 186 12.73 8.32 -8.82
N LEU A 187 12.31 7.09 -8.48
CA LEU A 187 11.78 6.14 -9.46
C LEU A 187 10.46 6.62 -10.07
N GLY A 188 9.58 7.17 -9.23
CA GLY A 188 8.29 7.73 -9.61
C GLY A 188 8.43 8.88 -10.60
N ASN A 189 9.33 9.83 -10.33
CA ASN A 189 9.57 10.99 -11.19
C ASN A 189 10.16 10.61 -12.54
N LYS A 190 11.12 9.67 -12.55
CA LYS A 190 11.73 9.19 -13.78
C LYS A 190 10.70 8.57 -14.73
N ASN A 191 9.68 7.90 -14.20
CA ASN A 191 8.73 7.09 -14.99
C ASN A 191 7.27 7.50 -14.78
N TRP A 192 7.03 8.78 -14.47
CA TRP A 192 5.76 9.23 -13.91
C TRP A 192 4.54 8.82 -14.76
N LEU A 193 4.57 9.12 -16.05
CA LEU A 193 3.46 8.82 -16.97
C LEU A 193 3.20 7.33 -17.12
N VAL A 194 4.26 6.52 -17.17
CA VAL A 194 4.14 5.06 -17.33
C VAL A 194 3.53 4.44 -16.08
N ILE A 195 4.00 4.84 -14.89
CA ILE A 195 3.48 4.35 -13.61
C ILE A 195 2.04 4.81 -13.42
N PHE A 196 1.76 6.09 -13.66
CA PHE A 196 0.41 6.64 -13.55
C PHE A 196 -0.59 5.90 -14.46
N GLY A 197 -0.23 5.69 -15.72
CA GLY A 197 -1.04 4.94 -16.67
C GLY A 197 -1.29 3.49 -16.21
N LEU A 198 -0.25 2.80 -15.71
CA LEU A 198 -0.38 1.43 -15.22
C LEU A 198 -1.30 1.36 -14.00
N ILE A 199 -1.17 2.29 -13.05
CA ILE A 199 -2.05 2.38 -11.88
C ILE A 199 -3.50 2.50 -12.32
N ILE A 200 -3.81 3.43 -13.25
CA ILE A 200 -5.19 3.63 -13.72
C ILE A 200 -5.72 2.39 -14.43
N ILE A 201 -5.02 1.92 -15.47
CA ILE A 201 -5.53 0.84 -16.32
C ILE A 201 -5.70 -0.47 -15.54
N VAL A 202 -4.70 -0.83 -14.73
CA VAL A 202 -4.76 -2.09 -13.97
C VAL A 202 -5.79 -2.00 -12.83
N SER A 203 -5.98 -0.83 -12.21
CA SER A 203 -7.02 -0.64 -11.19
C SER A 203 -8.42 -0.73 -11.78
N LEU A 204 -8.66 -0.12 -12.96
CA LEU A 204 -9.95 -0.25 -13.66
C LEU A 204 -10.27 -1.71 -13.98
N ILE A 205 -9.28 -2.49 -14.45
CA ILE A 205 -9.46 -3.92 -14.70
C ILE A 205 -9.73 -4.68 -13.40
N ALA A 206 -9.03 -4.33 -12.31
CA ALA A 206 -9.24 -4.94 -11.00
C ALA A 206 -10.67 -4.72 -10.48
N GLU A 207 -11.31 -3.60 -10.82
CA GLU A 207 -12.69 -3.27 -10.45
C GLU A 207 -13.74 -3.97 -11.31
N LEU A 208 -13.40 -4.48 -12.50
CA LEU A 208 -14.36 -5.20 -13.35
C LEU A 208 -14.94 -6.47 -12.69
N GLY A 209 -14.30 -6.97 -11.63
CA GLY A 209 -14.86 -8.04 -10.79
C GLY A 209 -16.21 -7.69 -10.16
N VAL A 210 -16.58 -6.42 -10.06
CA VAL A 210 -17.91 -5.98 -9.60
C VAL A 210 -19.02 -6.50 -10.53
N LEU A 211 -18.74 -6.60 -11.84
CA LEU A 211 -19.70 -7.11 -12.83
C LEU A 211 -20.08 -8.59 -12.58
N LEU A 212 -19.24 -9.34 -11.86
CA LEU A 212 -19.50 -10.72 -11.44
C LEU A 212 -20.16 -10.74 -10.06
N CYS A 213 -21.34 -10.11 -9.96
CA CYS A 213 -22.20 -10.12 -8.77
C CYS A 213 -21.53 -9.56 -7.49
N CYS A 214 -20.68 -8.54 -7.62
CA CYS A 214 -19.90 -7.92 -6.53
C CYS A 214 -18.91 -8.85 -5.80
N VAL A 215 -19.04 -10.17 -5.89
CA VAL A 215 -18.12 -11.15 -5.28
C VAL A 215 -16.83 -11.26 -6.08
N GLY A 216 -16.89 -11.05 -7.41
CA GLY A 216 -15.71 -11.09 -8.27
C GLY A 216 -14.61 -10.11 -7.84
N ILE A 217 -14.97 -8.98 -7.22
CA ILE A 217 -13.99 -8.00 -6.72
C ILE A 217 -13.02 -8.62 -5.70
N LEU A 218 -13.46 -9.61 -4.94
CA LEU A 218 -12.62 -10.28 -3.95
C LEU A 218 -11.43 -10.98 -4.59
N PHE A 219 -11.63 -11.50 -5.79
CA PHE A 219 -10.60 -12.22 -6.54
C PHE A 219 -9.76 -11.29 -7.42
N THR A 220 -10.29 -10.14 -7.83
CA THR A 220 -9.62 -9.23 -8.77
C THR A 220 -8.96 -8.02 -8.13
N ALA A 221 -9.38 -7.57 -6.93
CA ALA A 221 -8.89 -6.34 -6.30
C ALA A 221 -7.35 -6.26 -6.18
N MET A 222 -6.72 -7.39 -5.85
CA MET A 222 -5.26 -7.44 -5.66
C MET A 222 -4.45 -7.38 -6.96
N LEU A 223 -5.10 -7.51 -8.13
CA LEU A 223 -4.46 -7.26 -9.42
C LEU A 223 -3.82 -5.87 -9.47
N SER A 224 -4.48 -4.85 -8.88
CA SER A 224 -4.01 -3.46 -8.83
C SER A 224 -2.66 -3.28 -8.12
N LYS A 225 -2.23 -4.25 -7.30
CA LYS A 225 -0.99 -4.16 -6.50
C LYS A 225 0.21 -4.79 -7.21
N ILE A 226 -0.02 -5.68 -8.16
CA ILE A 226 1.03 -6.45 -8.84
C ILE A 226 1.98 -5.57 -9.67
N PRO A 227 1.56 -4.53 -10.41
CA PRO A 227 2.48 -3.77 -11.23
C PRO A 227 3.61 -3.12 -10.43
N MET A 228 3.40 -2.82 -9.13
CA MET A 228 4.40 -2.22 -8.26
C MET A 228 5.62 -3.14 -8.07
N TYR A 229 5.41 -4.46 -8.10
CA TYR A 229 6.50 -5.44 -8.11
C TYR A 229 7.36 -5.28 -9.37
N PHE A 230 6.75 -5.27 -10.55
CA PHE A 230 7.47 -5.14 -11.81
C PHE A 230 8.10 -3.76 -12.02
N MET A 231 7.47 -2.70 -11.51
CA MET A 231 8.05 -1.35 -11.49
C MET A 231 9.35 -1.33 -10.69
N PHE A 232 9.39 -2.01 -9.54
CA PHE A 232 10.61 -2.15 -8.75
C PHE A 232 11.63 -3.05 -9.46
N LYS A 233 11.20 -4.23 -9.95
CA LYS A 233 12.07 -5.19 -10.65
C LYS A 233 12.78 -4.57 -11.85
N HIS A 234 12.06 -3.86 -12.71
CA HIS A 234 12.64 -3.26 -13.92
C HIS A 234 13.28 -1.89 -13.67
N GLY A 235 12.78 -1.14 -12.68
CA GLY A 235 13.24 0.22 -12.37
C GLY A 235 14.43 0.26 -11.42
N VAL A 236 14.64 -0.79 -10.62
CA VAL A 236 15.74 -0.92 -9.65
C VAL A 236 16.45 -2.26 -9.87
N GLY A 237 15.71 -3.36 -9.79
CA GLY A 237 16.23 -4.73 -9.76
C GLY A 237 16.60 -5.21 -8.36
N PHE A 238 16.95 -6.49 -8.24
CA PHE A 238 17.31 -7.10 -6.95
C PHE A 238 18.84 -7.20 -6.80
N GLU A 239 19.36 -7.27 -5.58
CA GLU A 239 20.81 -7.38 -5.35
C GLU A 239 21.42 -8.65 -5.95
N GLU A 240 20.66 -9.74 -6.02
CA GLU A 240 21.09 -11.00 -6.62
C GLU A 240 21.41 -10.86 -8.13
N ASP A 241 20.78 -9.91 -8.83
CA ASP A 241 21.08 -9.60 -10.24
C ASP A 241 22.48 -8.99 -10.43
N ALA A 242 23.09 -8.45 -9.37
CA ALA A 242 24.44 -7.86 -9.41
C ALA A 242 25.56 -8.90 -9.25
N SER A 243 25.22 -10.15 -8.91
CA SER A 243 26.20 -11.25 -8.75
C SER A 243 26.49 -12.02 -10.03
N GLN A 244 25.85 -11.64 -11.15
CA GLN A 244 26.03 -12.24 -12.48
C GLN A 244 26.83 -11.36 -13.45
N PHE A 245 27.48 -10.30 -12.97
CA PHE A 245 28.42 -9.46 -13.71
C PHE A 245 29.80 -9.46 -13.06
#